data_AF-A0A920QH64-F1
#
_entry.id   AF-A0A920QH64-F1
#
_cell.length_a   1.000
_cell.length_b   1.000
_cell.length_c   1.000
_cell.angle_alpha   90.00
_cell.angle_beta   90.00
_cell.angle_gamma   90.00
#
_symmetry.space_group_name_H-M   'P 1'
#
loop_
_entity.id
_entity.type
_entity.pdbx_description
1 polymer ?
#
loop_
_entity_poly.entity_id
_entity_poly.type
_entity_poly.pdbx_seq_one_letter_code
_entity_poly.pdbx_strand_id
1 'polypeptide(L)'
;MNLVPDYDRLTPFLKKYLEVMQWDDLNWLEDVHMGYEEDRPAVFDRNINGWVTVPEGMDLPDNQQDRDMIARELLIKFQMSQRHPMVVLEDSYGKF
;
A
#
# COMPACT_ATOMS: atom_id res chain seq x y z
N MET A 1 14.15 -12.92 6.06
CA MET A 1 13.26 -11.76 6.20
C MET A 1 11.84 -12.28 6.05
N ASN A 2 10.97 -12.11 7.06
CA ASN A 2 9.58 -12.60 6.98
C ASN A 2 8.73 -11.51 6.33
N LEU A 3 8.18 -11.78 5.15
CA LEU A 3 7.33 -10.86 4.40
C LEU A 3 5.85 -10.98 4.77
N VAL A 4 5.48 -12.03 5.51
CA VAL A 4 4.10 -12.26 5.93
C VAL A 4 3.66 -11.11 6.85
N PRO A 5 2.43 -10.58 6.68
CA PRO A 5 1.88 -9.55 7.56
C PRO A 5 1.85 -9.99 9.02
N ASP A 6 2.40 -9.16 9.90
CA ASP A 6 2.24 -9.29 11.34
C ASP A 6 0.94 -8.59 11.79
N TYR A 7 -0.08 -9.37 12.14
CA TYR A 7 -1.40 -8.85 12.50
C TYR A 7 -1.42 -8.06 13.82
N ASP A 8 -0.43 -8.26 14.70
CA ASP A 8 -0.30 -7.45 15.92
C ASP A 8 0.15 -6.02 15.61
N ARG A 9 0.70 -5.79 14.40
CA ARG A 9 1.24 -4.52 13.91
C ARG A 9 0.34 -3.83 12.89
N LEU A 10 -0.90 -4.30 12.70
CA LEU A 10 -1.84 -3.63 11.81
C LEU A 10 -1.99 -2.15 12.17
N THR A 11 -1.83 -1.30 11.16
CA THR A 11 -2.13 0.12 11.30
C THR A 11 -3.63 0.32 11.55
N PRO A 12 -4.05 1.46 12.14
CA PRO A 12 -5.47 1.75 12.31
C PRO A 12 -6.26 1.69 10.99
N PHE A 13 -5.63 2.07 9.88
CA PHE A 13 -6.23 1.98 8.55
C PHE A 13 -6.43 0.52 8.13
N LEU A 14 -5.41 -0.34 8.24
CA LEU A 14 -5.51 -1.74 7.84
C LEU A 14 -6.53 -2.52 8.68
N LYS A 15 -6.62 -2.21 9.99
CA LYS A 15 -7.69 -2.76 10.85
C LYS A 15 -9.08 -2.39 10.32
N LYS A 16 -9.27 -1.12 9.96
CA LYS A 16 -10.56 -0.66 9.40
C LYS A 16 -10.84 -1.26 8.03
N TYR A 17 -9.82 -1.41 7.19
CA TYR A 17 -9.92 -2.04 5.88
C TYR A 17 -10.45 -3.47 5.99
N LEU A 18 -9.86 -4.30 6.86
CA LEU A 18 -10.33 -5.67 7.12
C LEU A 18 -11.80 -5.70 7.57
N GLU A 19 -12.18 -4.82 8.50
CA GLU A 19 -13.56 -4.70 8.99
C GLU A 19 -14.56 -4.36 7.87
N VAL A 20 -14.22 -3.38 7.03
CA VAL A 20 -15.09 -2.93 5.92
C VAL A 20 -15.22 -4.01 4.85
N MET A 21 -14.12 -4.68 4.52
CA MET A 21 -14.10 -5.74 3.52
C MET A 21 -14.70 -7.05 4.02
N GLN A 22 -14.91 -7.19 5.34
CA GLN A 22 -15.31 -8.43 6.00
C GLN A 22 -14.35 -9.58 5.68
N TRP A 23 -13.05 -9.28 5.70
CA TRP A 23 -11.99 -10.24 5.45
C TRP A 23 -11.27 -10.60 6.74
N ASP A 24 -10.83 -11.85 6.82
CA ASP A 24 -10.12 -12.38 7.99
C ASP A 24 -8.61 -12.12 7.93
N ASP A 25 -8.06 -11.80 6.75
CA ASP A 25 -6.61 -11.71 6.52
C ASP A 25 -6.20 -10.70 5.43
N LEU A 26 -4.89 -10.43 5.36
CA LEU A 26 -4.21 -9.58 4.38
C LEU A 26 -3.25 -10.39 3.48
N ASN A 27 -3.53 -11.67 3.22
CA ASN A 27 -2.61 -12.53 2.49
C ASN A 27 -2.32 -12.02 1.06
N TRP A 28 -3.30 -11.38 0.41
CA TRP A 28 -3.09 -10.77 -0.92
C TRP A 28 -2.06 -9.63 -0.95
N LEU A 29 -1.65 -9.12 0.22
CA LEU A 29 -0.61 -8.11 0.40
C LEU A 29 0.72 -8.69 0.89
N GLU A 30 0.88 -10.00 0.99
CA GLU A 30 2.11 -10.62 1.53
C GLU A 30 3.37 -10.21 0.76
N ASP A 31 3.22 -10.02 -0.55
CA ASP A 31 4.30 -9.68 -1.47
C ASP A 31 4.51 -8.15 -1.66
N VAL A 32 3.81 -7.34 -0.87
CA VAL A 32 3.93 -5.87 -0.85
C VAL A 32 4.79 -5.43 0.33
N HIS A 33 5.82 -4.64 0.06
CA HIS A 33 6.77 -4.19 1.08
C HIS A 33 7.37 -2.81 0.77
N MET A 34 8.01 -2.21 1.76
CA MET A 34 8.73 -0.96 1.57
C MET A 34 10.08 -1.24 0.93
N GLY A 35 10.31 -0.66 -0.25
CA GLY A 35 11.59 -0.68 -0.96
C GLY A 35 12.15 0.73 -1.16
N TYR A 36 13.14 0.83 -2.04
CA TYR A 36 13.76 2.11 -2.42
C TYR A 36 13.91 2.18 -3.93
N GLU A 37 13.45 3.29 -4.52
CA GLU A 37 13.64 3.66 -5.92
C GLU A 37 14.46 4.95 -5.95
N GLU A 38 15.64 4.94 -6.59
CA GLU A 38 16.55 6.10 -6.66
C GLU A 38 16.81 6.77 -5.30
N ASP A 39 17.12 5.97 -4.27
CA ASP A 39 17.34 6.37 -2.88
C ASP A 39 16.11 6.98 -2.16
N ARG A 40 14.93 6.93 -2.78
CA ARG A 40 13.66 7.37 -2.17
C ARG A 40 12.84 6.16 -1.74
N PRO A 41 12.17 6.20 -0.57
CA PRO A 41 11.28 5.14 -0.17
C PRO A 41 10.10 5.03 -1.16
N ALA A 42 9.81 3.80 -1.55
CA ALA A 42 8.73 3.48 -2.48
C ALA A 42 8.07 2.16 -2.06
N VAL A 43 6.75 2.08 -2.24
CA VAL A 43 6.03 0.81 -2.11
C VAL A 43 6.34 -0.04 -3.31
N PHE A 44 6.81 -1.26 -3.08
CA PHE A 44 7.03 -2.24 -4.12
C PHE A 44 5.95 -3.32 -4.06
N ASP A 45 5.25 -3.50 -5.18
CA ASP A 45 4.28 -4.58 -5.37
C ASP A 45 4.87 -5.62 -6.34
N ARG A 46 5.26 -6.77 -5.80
CA ARG A 46 5.84 -7.86 -6.59
C ARG A 46 4.83 -8.52 -7.53
N ASN A 47 3.53 -8.49 -7.24
CA ASN A 47 2.52 -9.15 -8.06
C ASN A 47 2.49 -8.58 -9.48
N ILE A 48 2.71 -7.26 -9.60
CA ILE A 48 2.77 -6.55 -10.87
C ILE A 48 4.16 -6.06 -11.25
N ASN A 49 5.16 -6.32 -10.40
CA ASN A 49 6.53 -5.80 -10.50
C ASN A 49 6.55 -4.26 -10.66
N GLY A 50 5.80 -3.57 -9.81
CA GLY A 50 5.53 -2.13 -9.90
C GLY A 50 5.94 -1.36 -8.65
N TRP A 51 6.18 -0.06 -8.83
CA TRP A 51 6.57 0.87 -7.79
C TRP A 51 5.55 1.98 -7.62
N VAL A 52 5.27 2.35 -6.37
CA VAL A 52 4.47 3.53 -6.02
C VAL A 52 5.28 4.39 -5.05
N THR A 53 5.59 5.61 -5.45
CA THR A 53 6.40 6.54 -4.64
C THR A 53 5.68 6.96 -3.36
N VAL A 54 6.39 7.01 -2.24
CA VAL A 54 5.88 7.53 -0.96
C VAL A 54 5.97 9.06 -0.94
N PRO A 55 5.06 9.79 -0.26
CA PRO A 55 5.18 11.23 -0.09
C PRO A 55 6.53 11.66 0.52
N GLU A 56 7.09 12.74 0.01
CA GLU A 56 8.35 13.29 0.53
C GLU A 56 8.18 13.75 2.00
N GLY A 57 9.20 13.49 2.83
CA GLY A 57 9.20 13.88 4.24
C GLY A 57 8.34 13.02 5.16
N MET A 58 7.82 11.88 4.69
CA MET A 58 7.15 10.91 5.54
C MET A 58 8.16 10.20 6.46
N ASP A 59 7.95 10.26 7.77
CA ASP A 59 8.75 9.50 8.73
C ASP A 59 8.42 8.00 8.61
N LEU A 60 9.45 7.19 8.35
CA LEU A 60 9.32 5.74 8.28
C LEU A 60 9.91 5.10 9.54
N PRO A 61 9.24 4.08 10.11
CA PRO A 61 9.72 3.40 11.30
C PRO A 61 11.00 2.62 11.02
N ASP A 62 11.86 2.46 12.03
CA ASP A 62 13.14 1.77 11.85
C ASP A 62 13.01 0.25 11.71
N ASN A 63 11.92 -0.34 12.20
CA ASN A 63 11.69 -1.78 12.07
C ASN A 63 10.97 -2.11 10.76
N GLN A 64 11.38 -3.22 10.15
CA GLN A 64 10.91 -3.61 8.84
C GLN A 64 9.40 -3.89 8.80
N GLN A 65 8.88 -4.64 9.78
CA GLN A 65 7.47 -5.07 9.76
C GLN A 65 6.53 -3.87 9.77
N ASP A 66 6.80 -2.83 10.57
CA ASP A 66 5.99 -1.61 10.56
C ASP A 66 6.12 -0.84 9.23
N ARG A 67 7.31 -0.81 8.59
CA ARG A 67 7.46 -0.21 7.25
C ARG A 67 6.63 -0.96 6.22
N ASP A 68 6.66 -2.28 6.27
CA ASP A 68 5.93 -3.11 5.32
C ASP A 68 4.42 -3.03 5.59
N MET A 69 3.97 -2.83 6.83
CA MET A 69 2.56 -2.50 7.13
C MET A 69 2.17 -1.14 6.54
N ILE A 70 3.02 -0.13 6.65
CA ILE A 70 2.79 1.19 6.02
C ILE A 70 2.75 1.07 4.49
N ALA A 71 3.64 0.29 3.88
CA ALA A 71 3.65 0.07 2.44
C ALA A 71 2.31 -0.50 1.93
N ARG A 72 1.77 -1.48 2.64
CA ARG A 72 0.46 -2.09 2.37
C ARG A 72 -0.69 -1.09 2.48
N GLU A 73 -0.69 -0.29 3.55
CA GLU A 73 -1.65 0.79 3.73
C GLU A 73 -1.58 1.81 2.57
N LEU A 74 -0.37 2.22 2.20
CA LEU A 74 -0.15 3.19 1.12
C LEU A 74 -0.63 2.67 -0.23
N LEU A 75 -0.40 1.38 -0.54
CA LEU A 75 -0.91 0.77 -1.77
C LEU A 75 -2.44 0.83 -1.83
N ILE A 76 -3.13 0.42 -0.75
CA ILE A 76 -4.60 0.46 -0.71
C ILE A 76 -5.09 1.91 -0.84
N LYS A 77 -4.51 2.85 -0.11
CA LYS A 77 -4.87 4.28 -0.20
C LYS A 77 -4.66 4.82 -1.61
N PHE A 78 -3.59 4.42 -2.28
CA PHE A 78 -3.34 4.80 -3.67
C PHE A 78 -4.42 4.24 -4.60
N GLN A 79 -4.72 2.94 -4.51
CA GLN A 79 -5.74 2.28 -5.33
C GLN A 79 -7.14 2.85 -5.13
N MET A 80 -7.48 3.25 -3.89
CA MET A 80 -8.79 3.82 -3.54
C MET A 80 -8.88 5.35 -3.74
N SER A 81 -7.78 6.00 -4.14
CA SER A 81 -7.74 7.45 -4.27
C SER A 81 -8.64 7.94 -5.40
N GLN A 82 -9.43 8.99 -5.15
CA GLN A 82 -10.16 9.69 -6.22
C GLN A 82 -9.23 10.35 -7.24
N ARG A 83 -7.94 10.51 -6.89
CA ARG A 83 -6.90 11.01 -7.79
C ARG A 83 -6.12 9.88 -8.47
N HIS A 84 -6.58 8.64 -8.37
CA HIS A 84 -5.95 7.50 -9.04
C HIS A 84 -6.00 7.70 -10.57
N PRO A 85 -4.92 7.42 -11.32
CA PRO A 85 -4.87 7.71 -12.76
C PRO A 85 -6.04 7.14 -13.56
N MET A 86 -6.51 5.94 -13.22
CA MET A 86 -7.67 5.33 -13.90
C MET A 86 -8.99 6.07 -13.64
N VAL A 87 -9.20 6.59 -12.44
CA VAL A 87 -10.38 7.42 -12.11
C VAL A 87 -10.33 8.73 -12.89
N VAL A 88 -9.16 9.37 -12.90
CA VAL A 88 -8.96 10.62 -13.67
C VAL A 88 -9.16 10.41 -15.17
N LEU A 89 -8.69 9.28 -15.70
CA LEU A 89 -8.89 8.93 -17.12
C LEU A 89 -10.36 8.67 -17.43
N GLU A 90 -11.09 7.98 -16.55
CA GLU A 90 -12.52 7.76 -16.69
C GLU A 90 -13.30 9.09 -16.64
N ASP A 91 -13.01 9.97 -15.67
CA ASP A 91 -13.66 11.28 -15.57
C ASP A 91 -13.39 12.16 -16.80
N SER A 92 -12.18 12.06 -17.37
CA SER A 92 -11.76 12.90 -18.50
C SER A 92 -12.23 12.39 -19.86
N TYR A 93 -12.34 11.06 -20.03
CA TYR A 93 -12.52 10.42 -21.34
C TYR A 93 -13.59 9.32 -21.36
N GLY A 94 -14.21 9.00 -20.22
CA GLY A 94 -15.30 8.05 -20.11
C GLY A 94 -16.43 8.44 -21.06
N LYS A 95 -16.83 7.50 -21.92
CA LYS A 95 -17.98 7.70 -22.81
C LYS A 95 -19.27 7.55 -22.02
N PHE A 96 -20.23 8.44 -22.30
CA PHE A 96 -21.58 8.50 -21.74
C PHE A 96 -22.29 7.15 -21.68
#